data_AF-A0A833GZD4-F1
#
_entry.id   AF-A0A833GZD4-F1
#
_cell.length_a   1.000
_cell.length_b   1.000
_cell.length_c   1.000
_cell.angle_alpha   90.00
_cell.angle_beta   90.00
_cell.angle_gamma   90.00
#
_symmetry.space_group_name_H-M   'P 1'
#
loop_
_entity.id
_entity.type
_entity.pdbx_description
1 polymer ?
#
loop_
_entity_poly.entity_id
_entity_poly.type
_entity_poly.pdbx_seq_one_letter_code
_entity_poly.pdbx_strand_id
1 'polypeptide(L)'
;MKLPELPVPLRQLLGPTVSDYFIDYLQELMQLQREEVVQMSMTQFDRRLFQEISGIRLDMSEMREEYRSGLAEVKTEMAELRADMSELRTELKTEMVELRADMSELRTELKTEMAELRTDMSELRTELKTEMAELRAELKTEMGELRTELKTDVAELRSDFASLRADTSTQMAHLRAEVKADIAGVHHEISLQTKWILAAMATFTVLYPVLSQVVARLLPA
;
A
#
# COMPACT_ATOMS: atom_id res chain seq x y z
N MET A 1 -8.85 87.92 -78.19
CA MET A 1 -10.17 87.70 -78.81
C MET A 1 -10.41 88.83 -79.78
N LYS A 2 -10.85 88.52 -81.01
CA LYS A 2 -11.16 89.54 -82.02
C LYS A 2 -12.41 90.32 -81.56
N LEU A 3 -12.41 91.64 -81.80
CA LEU A 3 -13.56 92.52 -81.55
C LEU A 3 -14.77 92.02 -82.35
N PRO A 4 -16.00 92.12 -81.82
CA PRO A 4 -17.20 91.70 -82.53
C PRO A 4 -17.39 92.63 -83.73
N GLU A 5 -17.20 92.11 -84.93
CA GLU A 5 -17.50 92.84 -86.16
C GLU A 5 -18.94 92.55 -86.57
N LEU A 6 -19.73 93.62 -86.75
CA LEU A 6 -21.06 93.50 -87.30
C LEU A 6 -20.99 92.98 -88.75
N PRO A 7 -21.74 91.92 -89.09
CA PRO A 7 -21.86 91.47 -90.48
C PRO A 7 -22.24 92.64 -91.40
N VAL A 8 -21.59 92.72 -92.56
CA VAL A 8 -21.72 93.84 -93.53
C VAL A 8 -23.18 94.26 -93.81
N PRO A 9 -24.16 93.34 -93.97
CA PRO A 9 -25.56 93.71 -94.21
C PRO A 9 -26.20 94.48 -93.05
N LEU A 10 -25.88 94.13 -91.80
CA LEU A 10 -26.41 94.79 -90.60
C LEU A 10 -25.87 96.21 -90.46
N ARG A 11 -24.59 96.41 -90.82
CA ARG A 11 -23.92 97.72 -90.76
C ARG A 11 -24.50 98.72 -91.76
N GLN A 12 -24.95 98.25 -92.92
CA GLN A 12 -25.61 99.08 -93.93
C GLN A 12 -27.04 99.46 -93.54
N LEU A 13 -27.77 98.56 -92.87
CA LEU A 13 -29.16 98.79 -92.45
C LEU A 13 -29.26 99.76 -91.27
N LEU A 14 -28.36 99.66 -90.30
CA LEU A 14 -28.34 100.48 -89.09
C LEU A 14 -27.67 101.85 -89.30
N GLY A 15 -26.84 101.99 -90.34
CA GLY A 15 -26.01 103.18 -90.56
C GLY A 15 -24.78 103.22 -89.63
N PRO A 16 -23.77 104.06 -89.94
CA PRO A 16 -22.47 104.04 -89.25
C PRO A 16 -22.60 104.36 -87.76
N THR A 17 -23.38 105.38 -87.39
CA THR A 17 -23.52 105.85 -86.01
C THR A 17 -24.19 104.82 -85.10
N VAL A 18 -25.29 104.19 -85.54
CA VAL A 18 -26.03 103.19 -84.74
C VAL A 18 -25.26 101.87 -84.67
N SER A 19 -24.48 101.54 -85.70
CA SER A 19 -23.60 100.36 -85.71
C SER A 19 -22.52 100.45 -84.64
N ASP A 20 -21.93 101.63 -84.45
CA ASP A 20 -20.90 101.85 -83.42
C ASP A 20 -21.50 101.75 -82.00
N TYR A 21 -22.66 102.39 -81.75
CA TYR A 21 -23.40 102.21 -80.49
C TYR A 21 -23.79 100.74 -80.22
N PHE A 22 -24.17 99.99 -81.25
CA PHE A 22 -24.51 98.59 -81.11
C PHE A 22 -23.27 97.72 -80.82
N ILE A 23 -22.11 98.03 -81.41
CA ILE A 23 -20.84 97.37 -81.10
C ILE A 23 -20.44 97.66 -79.64
N ASP A 24 -20.58 98.91 -79.19
CA ASP A 24 -20.31 99.30 -77.80
C ASP A 24 -21.21 98.54 -76.82
N TYR A 25 -22.51 98.43 -77.14
CA TYR A 25 -23.47 97.63 -76.37
C TYR A 25 -23.11 96.13 -76.35
N LEU A 26 -22.71 95.56 -77.49
CA LEU A 26 -22.26 94.16 -77.57
C LEU A 26 -20.97 93.94 -76.77
N GLN A 27 -20.06 94.91 -76.75
CA GLN A 27 -18.85 94.84 -75.93
C GLN A 27 -19.18 94.90 -74.44
N GLU A 28 -20.06 95.80 -74.03
CA GLU A 28 -20.53 95.90 -72.64
C GLU A 28 -21.19 94.59 -72.19
N LEU A 29 -22.06 94.01 -73.02
CA LEU A 29 -22.75 92.76 -72.72
C LEU A 29 -21.77 91.56 -72.65
N MET A 30 -20.78 91.50 -73.55
CA MET A 30 -19.73 90.47 -73.49
C MET A 30 -18.78 90.64 -72.29
N GLN A 31 -18.49 91.87 -71.87
CA GLN A 31 -17.72 92.12 -70.65
C GLN A 31 -18.50 91.72 -69.41
N LEU A 32 -19.79 92.06 -69.36
CA LEU A 32 -20.68 91.69 -68.25
C LEU A 32 -20.82 90.16 -68.15
N GLN A 33 -20.98 89.46 -69.28
CA GLN A 33 -20.94 87.99 -69.32
C GLN A 33 -19.59 87.41 -68.88
N ARG A 34 -18.47 88.02 -69.27
CA ARG A 34 -17.13 87.57 -68.82
C ARG A 34 -16.97 87.72 -67.32
N GLU A 35 -17.35 88.88 -66.78
CA GLU A 35 -17.34 89.15 -65.34
C GLU A 35 -18.24 88.17 -64.59
N GLU A 36 -19.45 87.92 -65.09
CA GLU A 36 -20.38 86.94 -64.53
C GLU A 36 -19.80 85.52 -64.53
N VAL A 37 -19.20 85.06 -65.63
CA VAL A 37 -18.56 83.74 -65.71
C VAL A 37 -17.36 83.63 -64.77
N VAL A 38 -16.54 84.68 -64.66
CA VAL A 38 -15.41 84.71 -63.72
C VAL A 38 -15.90 84.66 -62.27
N GLN A 39 -16.93 85.44 -61.92
CA GLN A 39 -17.54 85.43 -60.59
C GLN A 39 -18.17 84.08 -60.27
N MET A 40 -18.89 83.49 -61.23
CA MET A 40 -19.49 82.16 -61.08
C MET A 40 -18.41 81.08 -60.93
N SER A 41 -17.29 81.18 -61.66
CA SER A 41 -16.14 80.28 -61.48
C SER A 41 -15.48 80.46 -60.10
N MET A 42 -15.31 81.70 -59.65
CA MET A 42 -14.69 82.02 -58.35
C MET A 42 -15.53 81.46 -57.20
N THR A 43 -16.84 81.70 -57.23
CA THR A 43 -17.78 81.19 -56.22
C THR A 43 -17.87 79.66 -56.22
N GLN A 44 -17.83 79.02 -57.39
CA GLN A 44 -17.77 77.56 -57.48
C GLN A 44 -16.45 77.00 -56.94
N PHE A 45 -15.33 77.66 -57.22
CA PHE A 45 -14.03 77.27 -56.70
C PHE A 45 -13.97 77.42 -55.17
N ASP A 46 -14.40 78.55 -54.61
CA ASP A 46 -14.46 78.79 -53.17
C ASP A 46 -15.36 77.77 -52.47
N ARG A 47 -16.51 77.44 -53.07
CA ARG A 47 -17.40 76.40 -52.55
C ARG A 47 -16.73 75.03 -52.52
N ARG A 48 -16.05 74.63 -53.60
CA ARG A 48 -15.31 73.35 -53.65
C ARG A 48 -14.17 73.34 -52.64
N LEU A 49 -13.38 74.41 -52.56
CA LEU A 49 -12.30 74.54 -51.56
C LEU A 49 -12.84 74.42 -50.13
N PHE A 50 -13.93 75.10 -49.81
CA PHE A 50 -14.55 75.00 -48.49
C PHE A 50 -15.02 73.58 -48.18
N GLN A 51 -15.59 72.88 -49.16
CA GLN A 51 -16.01 71.49 -49.03
C GLN A 51 -14.82 70.55 -48.79
N GLU A 52 -13.74 70.66 -49.58
CA GLU A 52 -12.52 69.85 -49.41
C GLU A 52 -11.85 70.13 -48.06
N ILE A 53 -11.72 71.39 -47.65
CA ILE A 53 -11.14 71.75 -46.34
C ILE A 53 -11.99 71.20 -45.19
N SER A 54 -13.33 71.25 -45.33
CA SER A 54 -14.24 70.70 -44.32
C SER A 54 -14.16 69.17 -44.27
N GLY A 55 -14.05 68.51 -45.42
CA GLY A 55 -13.82 67.06 -45.52
C GLY A 55 -12.51 66.64 -44.86
N ILE A 56 -11.40 67.28 -45.22
CA ILE A 56 -10.08 67.00 -44.62
C ILE A 56 -10.10 67.21 -43.10
N ARG A 57 -10.82 68.23 -42.60
CA ARG A 57 -10.96 68.44 -41.16
C ARG A 57 -11.75 67.34 -40.48
N LEU A 58 -12.81 66.85 -41.13
CA LEU A 58 -13.60 65.73 -40.63
C LEU A 58 -12.75 64.46 -40.59
N ASP A 59 -12.10 64.10 -41.69
CA ASP A 59 -11.21 62.93 -41.79
C ASP A 59 -10.08 63.00 -40.75
N MET A 60 -9.48 64.17 -40.55
CA MET A 60 -8.47 64.35 -39.50
C MET A 60 -9.04 64.19 -38.08
N SER A 61 -10.29 64.58 -37.85
CA SER A 61 -10.94 64.39 -36.55
C SER A 61 -11.28 62.93 -36.29
N GLU A 62 -11.79 62.22 -37.30
CA GLU A 62 -12.10 60.79 -37.24
C GLU A 62 -10.84 59.98 -36.98
N MET A 63 -9.79 60.22 -37.76
CA MET A 63 -8.49 59.56 -37.60
C MET A 63 -7.89 59.80 -36.20
N ARG A 64 -8.03 61.01 -35.63
CA ARG A 64 -7.56 61.29 -34.27
C ARG A 64 -8.33 60.50 -33.21
N GLU A 65 -9.64 60.38 -33.36
CA GLU A 65 -10.45 59.60 -32.43
C GLU A 65 -10.16 58.10 -32.56
N GLU A 66 -9.98 57.57 -33.77
CA GLU A 66 -9.54 56.19 -33.98
C GLU A 66 -8.19 55.92 -33.33
N TYR A 67 -7.18 56.77 -33.55
CA TYR A 67 -5.87 56.61 -32.90
C TYR A 67 -5.96 56.71 -31.38
N ARG A 68 -6.78 57.62 -30.86
CA ARG A 68 -6.98 57.78 -29.42
C ARG A 68 -7.66 56.55 -28.81
N SER A 69 -8.66 56.01 -29.51
CA SER A 69 -9.36 54.78 -29.11
C SER A 69 -8.40 53.59 -29.12
N GLY A 70 -7.66 53.38 -30.21
CA GLY A 70 -6.70 52.29 -30.31
C GLY A 70 -5.59 52.37 -29.26
N LEU A 71 -5.11 53.59 -28.94
CA LEU A 71 -4.14 53.77 -27.85
C LEU A 71 -4.74 53.44 -26.48
N ALA A 72 -6.01 53.75 -26.26
CA ALA A 72 -6.71 53.41 -25.02
C ALA A 72 -6.87 51.89 -24.88
N GLU A 73 -7.25 51.20 -25.96
CA GLU A 73 -7.41 49.74 -26.01
C GLU A 73 -6.08 49.00 -25.76
N VAL A 74 -4.99 49.40 -26.43
CA VAL A 74 -3.66 48.84 -26.17
C VAL A 74 -3.22 49.08 -24.73
N LYS A 75 -3.56 50.25 -24.15
CA LYS A 75 -3.23 50.55 -22.76
C LYS A 75 -4.02 49.66 -21.78
N THR A 76 -5.27 49.34 -22.08
CA THR A 76 -6.07 48.40 -21.27
C THR A 76 -5.54 46.99 -21.38
N GLU A 77 -5.29 46.48 -22.59
CA GLU A 77 -4.72 45.14 -22.80
C GLU A 77 -3.35 44.99 -22.10
N MET A 78 -2.50 46.01 -22.17
CA MET A 78 -1.19 45.97 -21.52
C MET A 78 -1.28 46.05 -19.98
N ALA A 79 -2.37 46.60 -19.44
CA ALA A 79 -2.64 46.59 -18.01
C ALA A 79 -3.15 45.22 -17.56
N GLU A 80 -4.05 44.60 -18.33
CA GLU A 80 -4.56 43.24 -18.10
C GLU A 80 -3.42 42.22 -18.16
N LEU A 81 -2.60 42.24 -19.22
CA LEU A 81 -1.45 41.35 -19.34
C LEU A 81 -0.46 41.48 -18.17
N ARG A 82 -0.29 42.69 -17.63
CA ARG A 82 0.53 42.91 -16.44
C ARG A 82 -0.09 42.32 -15.18
N ALA A 83 -1.42 42.41 -15.05
CA ALA A 83 -2.14 41.81 -13.93
C ALA A 83 -2.02 40.28 -14.00
N ASP A 84 -2.31 39.68 -15.14
CA ASP A 84 -2.21 38.23 -15.37
C ASP A 84 -0.78 37.72 -15.10
N MET A 85 0.24 38.43 -15.59
CA MET A 85 1.63 38.05 -15.35
C MET A 85 2.02 38.17 -13.87
N SER A 86 1.44 39.13 -13.14
CA SER A 86 1.64 39.25 -11.70
C SER A 86 0.95 38.11 -10.95
N GLU A 87 -0.27 37.77 -11.33
CA GLU A 87 -1.06 36.68 -10.74
C GLU A 87 -0.37 35.33 -10.95
N LEU A 88 0.00 35.00 -12.20
CA LEU A 88 0.73 33.78 -12.53
C LEU A 88 2.04 33.67 -11.75
N ARG A 89 2.75 34.79 -11.57
CA ARG A 89 3.99 34.82 -10.78
C ARG A 89 3.73 34.53 -9.31
N THR A 90 2.61 35.02 -8.76
CA THR A 90 2.23 34.72 -7.37
C THR A 90 1.77 33.27 -7.19
N GLU A 91 0.97 32.75 -8.11
CA GLU A 91 0.53 31.35 -8.10
C GLU A 91 1.72 30.40 -8.16
N LEU A 92 2.60 30.56 -9.16
CA LEU A 92 3.79 29.72 -9.31
C LEU A 92 4.70 29.77 -8.07
N LYS A 93 4.82 30.94 -7.44
CA LYS A 93 5.61 31.07 -6.20
C LYS A 93 4.97 30.31 -5.04
N THR A 94 3.64 30.36 -4.92
CA THR A 94 2.89 29.65 -3.89
C THR A 94 2.99 28.14 -4.10
N GLU A 95 2.71 27.65 -5.31
CA GLU A 95 2.83 26.22 -5.65
C GLU A 95 4.25 25.69 -5.41
N MET A 96 5.28 26.47 -5.75
CA MET A 96 6.67 26.07 -5.51
C MET A 96 7.02 26.00 -4.02
N VAL A 97 6.38 26.83 -3.17
CA VAL A 97 6.55 26.77 -1.71
C VAL A 97 5.82 25.55 -1.15
N GLU A 98 4.58 25.29 -1.59
CA GLU A 98 3.79 24.13 -1.18
C GLU A 98 4.50 22.83 -1.57
N LEU A 99 4.90 22.67 -2.83
CA LEU A 99 5.63 21.49 -3.30
C LEU A 99 6.93 21.24 -2.51
N ARG A 100 7.60 22.32 -2.08
CA ARG A 100 8.81 22.22 -1.26
C ARG A 100 8.50 21.77 0.18
N ALA A 101 7.38 22.23 0.73
CA ALA A 101 6.89 21.78 2.03
C ALA A 101 6.51 20.30 1.98
N ASP A 102 5.72 19.88 0.98
CA ASP A 102 5.30 18.50 0.78
C ASP A 102 6.51 17.56 0.61
N MET A 103 7.50 17.95 -0.21
CA MET A 103 8.73 17.17 -0.36
C MET A 103 9.53 17.07 0.94
N SER A 104 9.51 18.11 1.78
CA SER A 104 10.18 18.09 3.07
C SER A 104 9.47 17.15 4.05
N GLU A 105 8.13 17.21 4.09
CA GLU A 105 7.28 16.36 4.92
C GLU A 105 7.45 14.88 4.55
N LEU A 106 7.30 14.55 3.27
CA LEU A 106 7.47 13.18 2.76
C LEU A 106 8.88 12.63 3.09
N ARG A 107 9.91 13.49 3.01
CA ARG A 107 11.28 13.09 3.38
C ARG A 107 11.42 12.82 4.87
N THR A 108 10.73 13.57 5.72
CA THR A 108 10.74 13.34 7.18
C THR A 108 9.95 12.11 7.57
N GLU A 109 8.78 11.87 6.96
CA GLU A 109 7.97 10.67 7.17
C GLU A 109 8.75 9.43 6.79
N LEU A 110 9.29 9.37 5.56
CA LEU A 110 10.06 8.23 5.08
C LEU A 110 11.28 7.92 5.97
N LYS A 111 11.96 8.96 6.48
CA LYS A 111 13.10 8.78 7.39
C LYS A 111 12.65 8.18 8.73
N THR A 112 11.49 8.60 9.21
CA THR A 112 10.91 8.12 10.47
C THR A 112 10.48 6.66 10.33
N GLU A 113 9.70 6.34 9.30
CA GLU A 113 9.27 4.97 9.00
C GLU A 113 10.45 4.02 8.81
N MET A 114 11.51 4.45 8.10
CA MET A 114 12.71 3.63 7.94
C MET A 114 13.45 3.39 9.28
N ALA A 115 13.41 4.35 10.21
CA ALA A 115 14.02 4.20 11.52
C ALA A 115 13.21 3.27 12.43
N GLU A 116 11.87 3.39 12.38
CA GLU A 116 10.94 2.50 13.08
C GLU A 116 11.10 1.07 12.58
N LEU A 117 11.00 0.83 11.27
CA LEU A 117 11.17 -0.51 10.67
C LEU A 117 12.52 -1.15 11.05
N ARG A 118 13.59 -0.35 11.12
CA ARG A 118 14.91 -0.84 11.52
C ARG A 118 14.95 -1.23 13.00
N THR A 119 14.22 -0.51 13.83
CA THR A 119 14.09 -0.79 15.26
C THR A 119 13.28 -2.08 15.46
N ASP A 120 12.11 -2.17 14.84
CA ASP A 120 11.24 -3.35 14.87
C ASP A 120 11.98 -4.62 14.41
N MET A 121 12.74 -4.51 13.31
CA MET A 121 13.52 -5.65 12.80
C MET A 121 14.64 -6.06 13.76
N SER A 122 15.23 -5.11 14.48
CA SER A 122 16.23 -5.41 15.51
C SER A 122 15.59 -6.08 16.72
N GLU A 123 14.45 -5.57 17.18
CA GLU A 123 13.69 -6.12 18.30
C GLU A 123 13.23 -7.55 18.01
N LEU A 124 12.59 -7.78 16.87
CA LEU A 124 12.16 -9.11 16.44
C LEU A 124 13.33 -10.09 16.35
N ARG A 125 14.49 -9.63 15.87
CA ARG A 125 15.70 -10.47 15.82
C ARG A 125 16.22 -10.82 17.22
N THR A 126 16.14 -9.89 18.16
CA THR A 126 16.53 -10.15 19.56
C THR A 126 15.55 -11.08 20.27
N GLU A 127 14.25 -10.88 20.05
CA GLU A 127 13.18 -11.73 20.60
C GLU A 127 13.34 -13.16 20.10
N LEU A 128 13.41 -13.38 18.79
CA LEU A 128 13.59 -14.71 18.20
C LEU A 128 14.86 -15.41 18.71
N LYS A 129 15.97 -14.67 18.86
CA LYS A 129 17.21 -15.23 19.39
C LYS A 129 17.05 -15.67 20.85
N THR A 130 16.31 -14.91 21.63
CA THR A 130 16.05 -15.18 23.05
C THR A 130 15.14 -16.39 23.19
N GLU A 131 14.00 -16.43 22.50
CA GLU A 131 13.08 -17.57 22.48
C GLU A 131 13.80 -18.86 22.04
N MET A 132 14.61 -18.79 20.98
CA MET A 132 15.39 -19.94 20.52
C MET A 132 16.46 -20.40 21.52
N ALA A 133 16.94 -19.53 22.41
CA ALA A 133 17.88 -19.90 23.47
C ALA A 133 17.14 -20.51 24.66
N GLU A 134 16.00 -19.94 25.04
CA GLU A 134 15.09 -20.43 26.08
C GLU A 134 14.58 -21.83 25.76
N LEU A 135 13.99 -22.03 24.56
CA LEU A 135 13.52 -23.36 24.12
C LEU A 135 14.63 -24.41 24.11
N ARG A 136 15.87 -24.04 23.75
CA ARG A 136 17.01 -24.97 23.81
C ARG A 136 17.40 -25.31 25.25
N ALA A 137 17.34 -24.34 26.16
CA ALA A 137 17.65 -24.56 27.57
C ALA A 137 16.58 -25.42 28.25
N GLU A 138 15.31 -25.16 27.97
CA GLU A 138 14.16 -25.95 28.43
C GLU A 138 14.28 -27.40 27.96
N LEU A 139 14.42 -27.62 26.64
CA LEU A 139 14.54 -28.97 26.09
C LEU A 139 15.74 -29.74 26.66
N LYS A 140 16.87 -29.06 26.88
CA LYS A 140 18.05 -29.68 27.50
C LYS A 140 17.79 -30.09 28.95
N THR A 141 17.04 -29.27 29.68
CA THR A 141 16.68 -29.53 31.08
C THR A 141 15.72 -30.71 31.14
N GLU A 142 14.64 -30.69 30.36
CA GLU A 142 13.66 -31.78 30.29
C GLU A 142 14.30 -33.12 29.89
N MET A 143 15.18 -33.13 28.88
CA MET A 143 15.92 -34.34 28.51
C MET A 143 16.83 -34.84 29.64
N GLY A 144 17.42 -33.92 30.41
CA GLY A 144 18.24 -34.26 31.58
C GLY A 144 17.40 -34.90 32.68
N GLU A 145 16.27 -34.31 33.00
CA GLU A 145 15.30 -34.78 34.01
C GLU A 145 14.76 -36.17 33.63
N LEU A 146 14.26 -36.34 32.41
CA LEU A 146 13.77 -37.64 31.91
C LEU A 146 14.86 -38.73 31.95
N ARG A 147 16.11 -38.37 31.65
CA ARG A 147 17.23 -39.31 31.74
C ARG A 147 17.52 -39.73 33.18
N THR A 148 17.42 -38.80 34.13
CA THR A 148 17.60 -39.10 35.55
C THR A 148 16.46 -39.95 36.10
N GLU A 149 15.21 -39.61 35.77
CA GLU A 149 14.01 -40.36 36.15
C GLU A 149 14.10 -41.80 35.64
N LEU A 150 14.34 -42.00 34.33
CA LEU A 150 14.49 -43.33 33.76
C LEU A 150 15.64 -44.14 34.40
N LYS A 151 16.74 -43.49 34.79
CA LYS A 151 17.85 -44.18 35.46
C LYS A 151 17.45 -44.64 36.87
N THR A 152 16.68 -43.82 37.59
CA THR A 152 16.13 -44.16 38.90
C THR A 152 15.15 -45.31 38.78
N ASP A 153 14.17 -45.22 37.88
CA ASP A 153 13.17 -46.28 37.65
C ASP A 153 13.83 -47.61 37.31
N VAL A 154 14.85 -47.61 36.45
CA VAL A 154 15.59 -48.84 36.11
C VAL A 154 16.37 -49.40 37.30
N ALA A 155 16.88 -48.54 38.18
CA ALA A 155 17.57 -48.98 39.39
C ALA A 155 16.59 -49.58 40.41
N GLU A 156 15.42 -48.95 40.59
CA GLU A 156 14.34 -49.46 41.43
C GLU A 156 13.83 -50.81 40.93
N LEU A 157 13.50 -50.93 39.65
CA LEU A 157 13.09 -52.20 39.04
C LEU A 157 14.14 -53.32 39.20
N ARG A 158 15.43 -52.99 39.11
CA ARG A 158 16.51 -53.95 39.37
C ARG A 158 16.55 -54.40 40.83
N SER A 159 16.33 -53.47 41.77
CA SER A 159 16.25 -53.77 43.19
C SER A 159 15.04 -54.66 43.51
N ASP A 160 13.88 -54.31 42.98
CA ASP A 160 12.65 -55.09 43.14
C ASP A 160 12.79 -56.50 42.58
N PHE A 161 13.39 -56.64 41.39
CA PHE A 161 13.65 -57.94 40.80
C PHE A 161 14.65 -58.78 41.63
N ALA A 162 15.69 -58.15 42.18
CA ALA A 162 16.64 -58.84 43.07
C ALA A 162 15.96 -59.31 44.36
N SER A 163 15.10 -58.47 44.95
CA SER A 163 14.28 -58.79 46.12
C SER A 163 13.34 -59.96 45.83
N LEU A 164 12.58 -59.90 44.74
CA LEU A 164 11.68 -60.98 44.31
C LEU A 164 12.42 -62.30 44.10
N ARG A 165 13.61 -62.25 43.47
CA ARG A 165 14.45 -63.44 43.29
C ARG A 165 14.93 -64.03 44.61
N ALA A 166 15.31 -63.18 45.57
CA ALA A 166 15.73 -63.62 46.90
C ALA A 166 14.57 -64.25 47.68
N ASP A 167 13.39 -63.62 47.66
CA ASP A 167 12.18 -64.16 48.29
C ASP A 167 11.79 -65.51 47.67
N THR A 168 11.74 -65.60 46.34
CA THR A 168 11.44 -66.86 45.63
C THR A 168 12.46 -67.96 45.97
N SER A 169 13.76 -67.63 46.07
CA SER A 169 14.80 -68.57 46.47
C SER A 169 14.61 -69.05 47.91
N THR A 170 14.20 -68.16 48.82
CA THR A 170 13.94 -68.46 50.23
C THR A 170 12.71 -69.36 50.37
N GLN A 171 11.61 -69.04 49.67
CA GLN A 171 10.41 -69.86 49.62
C GLN A 171 10.70 -71.27 49.07
N MET A 172 11.49 -71.38 48.00
CA MET A 172 11.89 -72.69 47.45
C MET A 172 12.76 -73.49 48.44
N ALA A 173 13.65 -72.83 49.18
CA ALA A 173 14.44 -73.48 50.23
C ALA A 173 13.57 -73.96 51.40
N HIS A 174 12.61 -73.15 51.84
CA HIS A 174 11.64 -73.49 52.87
C HIS A 174 10.80 -74.70 52.45
N LEU A 175 10.20 -74.66 51.25
CA LEU A 175 9.40 -75.76 50.71
C LEU A 175 10.20 -77.07 50.61
N ARG A 176 11.47 -77.01 50.18
CA ARG A 176 12.35 -78.19 50.17
C ARG A 176 12.62 -78.74 51.57
N ALA A 177 12.82 -77.87 52.55
CA ALA A 177 13.05 -78.28 53.94
C ALA A 177 11.79 -78.94 54.54
N GLU A 178 10.63 -78.36 54.29
CA GLU A 178 9.31 -78.87 54.70
C GLU A 178 9.04 -80.24 54.09
N VAL A 179 9.16 -80.38 52.77
CA VAL A 179 9.02 -81.68 52.08
C VAL A 179 10.00 -82.73 52.62
N LYS A 180 11.24 -82.34 52.92
CA LYS A 180 12.23 -83.26 53.51
C LYS A 180 11.85 -83.70 54.92
N ALA A 181 11.32 -82.79 55.74
CA ALA A 181 10.84 -83.07 57.07
C ALA A 181 9.63 -84.02 57.03
N ASP A 182 8.67 -83.76 56.13
CA ASP A 182 7.50 -84.61 55.91
C ASP A 182 7.90 -86.02 55.48
N ILE A 183 8.81 -86.16 54.50
CA ILE A 183 9.34 -87.46 54.08
C ILE A 183 10.01 -88.19 55.25
N ALA A 184 10.80 -87.49 56.07
CA ALA A 184 11.44 -88.08 57.25
C ALA A 184 10.42 -88.53 58.30
N GLY A 185 9.35 -87.75 58.51
CA GLY A 185 8.23 -88.10 59.37
C GLY A 185 7.51 -89.37 58.90
N VAL A 186 7.11 -89.41 57.62
CA VAL A 186 6.50 -90.59 57.00
C VAL A 186 7.42 -91.81 57.11
N HIS A 187 8.73 -91.64 56.85
CA HIS A 187 9.69 -92.73 56.97
C HIS A 187 9.80 -93.24 58.42
N HIS A 188 9.78 -92.34 59.40
CA HIS A 188 9.78 -92.68 60.82
C HIS A 188 8.54 -93.49 61.20
N GLU A 189 7.34 -93.06 60.80
CA GLU A 189 6.08 -93.75 61.04
C GLU A 189 6.07 -95.15 60.40
N ILE A 190 6.47 -95.29 59.14
CA ILE A 190 6.59 -96.58 58.46
C ILE A 190 7.55 -97.50 59.21
N SER A 191 8.69 -96.96 59.70
CA SER A 191 9.66 -97.77 60.45
C SER A 191 9.10 -98.30 61.77
N LEU A 192 8.32 -97.49 62.49
CA LEU A 192 7.64 -97.89 63.71
C LEU A 192 6.56 -98.93 63.43
N GLN A 193 5.72 -98.71 62.41
CA GLN A 193 4.73 -99.68 61.97
C GLN A 193 5.40 -101.01 61.59
N THR A 194 6.50 -100.98 60.83
CA THR A 194 7.24 -102.18 60.44
C THR A 194 7.78 -102.92 61.67
N LYS A 195 8.33 -102.21 62.66
CA LYS A 195 8.78 -102.82 63.93
C LYS A 195 7.65 -103.51 64.68
N TRP A 196 6.50 -102.85 64.83
CA TRP A 196 5.33 -103.43 65.51
C TRP A 196 4.74 -104.60 64.73
N ILE A 197 4.69 -104.55 63.39
CA ILE A 197 4.26 -105.66 62.53
C ILE A 197 5.22 -106.85 62.67
N LEU A 198 6.54 -106.63 62.59
CA LEU A 198 7.54 -107.69 62.76
C LEU A 198 7.46 -108.33 64.16
N ALA A 199 7.29 -107.52 65.21
CA ALA A 199 7.09 -108.02 66.57
C ALA A 199 5.81 -108.86 66.68
N ALA A 200 4.69 -108.39 66.13
CA ALA A 200 3.44 -109.14 66.09
C ALA A 200 3.59 -110.46 65.32
N MET A 201 4.23 -110.45 64.15
CA MET A 201 4.50 -111.68 63.37
C MET A 201 5.41 -112.66 64.11
N ALA A 202 6.46 -112.18 64.80
CA ALA A 202 7.34 -113.01 65.60
C ALA A 202 6.60 -113.65 66.78
N THR A 203 5.79 -112.88 67.50
CA THR A 203 4.94 -113.42 68.58
C THR A 203 3.94 -114.45 68.04
N PHE A 204 3.31 -114.17 66.89
CA PHE A 204 2.40 -115.11 66.24
C PHE A 204 3.12 -116.41 65.85
N THR A 205 4.30 -116.36 65.22
CA THR A 205 5.06 -117.57 64.83
C THR A 205 5.53 -118.38 66.04
N VAL A 206 5.94 -117.75 67.13
CA VAL A 206 6.34 -118.43 68.36
C VAL A 206 5.15 -119.03 69.10
N LEU A 207 4.01 -118.33 69.15
CA LEU A 207 2.79 -118.78 69.82
C LEU A 207 1.95 -119.76 68.98
N TYR A 208 2.04 -119.72 67.66
CA TYR A 208 1.32 -120.59 66.73
C TYR A 208 1.45 -122.08 67.05
N PRO A 209 2.64 -122.66 67.33
CA PRO A 209 2.76 -124.07 67.71
C PRO A 209 2.12 -124.38 69.07
N VAL A 210 2.08 -123.43 70.01
CA VAL A 210 1.42 -123.61 71.30
C VAL A 210 -0.11 -123.57 71.13
N LEU A 211 -0.60 -122.58 70.39
CA LEU A 211 -2.03 -122.45 70.04
C LEU A 211 -2.52 -123.66 69.23
N SER A 212 -1.74 -124.13 68.26
CA SER A 212 -2.10 -125.31 67.46
C SER A 212 -2.12 -126.59 68.30
N GLN A 213 -1.19 -126.76 69.25
CA GLN A 213 -1.24 -127.86 70.22
C GLN A 213 -2.45 -127.78 71.16
N VAL A 214 -2.82 -126.58 71.62
CA VAL A 214 -4.01 -126.38 72.48
C VAL A 214 -5.31 -126.62 71.70
N VAL A 215 -5.42 -126.11 70.47
CA VAL A 215 -6.58 -126.37 69.59
C VAL A 215 -6.66 -127.84 69.21
N ALA A 216 -5.56 -128.51 68.87
CA ALA A 216 -5.55 -129.95 68.61
C ALA A 216 -5.92 -130.80 69.85
N ARG A 217 -5.71 -130.28 71.06
CA ARG A 217 -6.18 -130.90 72.32
C ARG A 217 -7.64 -130.63 72.64
N LEU A 218 -8.19 -129.49 72.19
CA LEU A 218 -9.59 -129.10 72.43
C LEU A 218 -10.55 -129.51 71.29
N LEU A 219 -10.02 -129.80 70.09
CA LEU A 219 -10.76 -130.26 68.90
C LEU A 219 -9.98 -131.39 68.19
N PRO A 220 -10.03 -132.64 68.67
CA PRO A 220 -9.95 -133.79 67.79
C PRO A 220 -11.26 -133.94 67.01
N ALA A 221 -11.18 -134.49 65.79
CA ALA A 221 -12.30 -134.74 64.88
C ALA A 221 -13.63 -135.15 65.54
#